data_AF-A0A383EJ52-F1
#
_entry.id   AF-A0A383EJ52-F1
#
_cell.length_a   1.000
_cell.length_b   1.000
_cell.length_c   1.000
_cell.angle_alpha   90.00
_cell.angle_beta   90.00
_cell.angle_gamma   90.00
#
_symmetry.space_group_name_H-M   'P 1'
#
loop_
_entity.id
_entity.type
_entity.pdbx_description
1 polymer ?
#
loop_
_entity_poly.entity_id
_entity_poly.type
_entity_poly.pdbx_seq_one_letter_code
_entity_poly.pdbx_strand_id
1 'polypeptide(L)' 'RNTFTQVPSPDVVELNNLMKNSLPDHLFVNVLEGFCETKLTCRLFTDEGELISYDGSHVTEVGASIYGRLIASYIGD' A
#
# COMPACT_ATOMS: atom_id res chain seq x y z
N ARG A 1 1.98 -11.73 17.55
CA ARG A 1 2.26 -10.29 17.79
C ARG A 1 1.02 -9.55 17.30
N ASN A 2 0.32 -8.82 18.18
CA ASN A 2 -0.85 -8.03 17.76
C ASN A 2 -0.36 -6.99 16.76
N THR A 3 -0.72 -7.15 15.49
CA THR A 3 -0.23 -6.35 14.38
C THR A 3 -0.75 -4.94 14.51
N PHE A 4 0.16 -3.98 14.77
CA PHE A 4 -0.17 -2.55 14.68
C PHE A 4 -0.57 -2.26 13.24
N THR A 5 -1.87 -2.08 13.06
CA THR A 5 -2.49 -1.86 11.76
C THR A 5 -3.34 -0.61 11.82
N GLN A 6 -3.64 -0.10 10.64
CA GLN A 6 -4.56 1.00 10.46
C GLN A 6 -5.59 0.63 9.39
N VAL A 7 -6.76 1.23 9.51
CA VAL A 7 -7.78 1.15 8.47
C VAL A 7 -7.49 2.26 7.46
N PRO A 8 -7.39 1.97 6.16
CA PRO A 8 -7.26 3.03 5.16
C PRO A 8 -8.53 3.88 5.13
N SER A 9 -8.41 5.17 4.78
CA SER A 9 -9.57 6.04 4.61
C SER A 9 -10.55 5.46 3.59
N PRO A 10 -11.88 5.47 3.85
CA PRO A 10 -12.88 4.97 2.91
C PRO A 10 -12.77 5.60 1.51
N ASP A 11 -12.50 6.91 1.44
CA ASP A 11 -12.38 7.64 0.17
C ASP A 11 -11.20 7.13 -0.67
N VAL A 12 -10.09 6.76 -0.02
CA VAL A 12 -8.91 6.18 -0.69
C VAL A 12 -9.24 4.79 -1.23
N VAL A 13 -9.98 3.98 -0.46
CA VAL A 13 -10.43 2.65 -0.90
C VAL A 13 -11.38 2.77 -2.10
N GLU A 14 -12.32 3.71 -2.06
CA GLU A 14 -13.27 3.96 -3.14
C GLU A 14 -12.55 4.41 -4.41
N LEU A 15 -11.67 5.41 -4.32
CA LEU A 15 -10.88 5.89 -5.45
C LEU A 15 -10.02 4.77 -6.07
N ASN A 16 -9.35 3.96 -5.25
CA ASN A 16 -8.55 2.85 -5.73
C ASN A 16 -9.38 1.80 -6.47
N ASN A 17 -10.59 1.48 -5.96
CA ASN A 17 -11.51 0.57 -6.65
C ASN A 17 -12.01 1.19 -7.97
N LEU A 18 -12.32 2.48 -8.00
CA LEU A 18 -12.71 3.18 -9.22
C LEU A 18 -11.60 3.11 -10.26
N MET A 19 -10.35 3.42 -9.89
CA MET A 19 -9.19 3.32 -10.78
C MET A 19 -8.98 1.89 -11.29
N LYS A 20 -9.01 0.90 -10.39
CA LYS A 20 -8.88 -0.54 -10.73
C LYS A 20 -9.93 -1.00 -11.75
N ASN A 21 -11.16 -0.50 -11.64
CA ASN A 21 -12.25 -0.90 -12.54
C ASN A 21 -12.31 -0.08 -13.83
N SER A 22 -11.63 1.07 -13.90
CA SER A 22 -11.70 2.00 -15.04
C SER A 22 -10.49 1.92 -15.96
N LEU A 23 -9.36 1.47 -15.46
CA LEU A 23 -8.10 1.42 -16.19
C LEU A 23 -7.78 -0.02 -16.62
N PRO A 24 -7.17 -0.22 -17.80
CA PRO A 24 -6.62 -1.53 -18.17
C PRO A 24 -5.61 -2.03 -17.13
N ASP A 25 -5.57 -3.34 -16.90
CA ASP A 25 -4.70 -3.98 -15.91
C ASP A 25 -3.22 -3.61 -16.06
N HIS A 26 -2.74 -3.43 -17.30
CA HIS A 26 -1.35 -3.07 -17.59
C HIS A 26 -1.00 -1.59 -17.34
N LEU A 27 -1.99 -0.75 -17.02
CA LEU A 27 -1.79 0.67 -16.69
C LEU A 27 -2.05 0.98 -15.21
N PHE A 28 -2.60 0.03 -14.45
CA PHE A 28 -2.95 0.23 -13.06
C PHE A 28 -2.13 -0.66 -12.14
N VAL A 29 -1.37 -0.02 -11.24
CA VAL A 29 -0.67 -0.70 -10.14
C VAL A 29 -1.46 -0.48 -8.86
N ASN A 30 -1.96 -1.56 -8.27
CA ASN A 30 -2.72 -1.51 -7.02
C ASN A 30 -1.79 -1.40 -5.81
N VAL A 31 -1.25 -0.21 -5.61
CA VAL A 31 -0.36 0.08 -4.49
C VAL A 31 -1.03 -0.20 -3.15
N LEU A 32 -2.33 0.09 -3.01
CA LEU A 32 -3.06 -0.11 -1.76
C LEU A 32 -3.04 -1.58 -1.32
N GLU A 33 -3.25 -2.53 -2.23
CA GLU A 33 -3.13 -3.98 -1.94
C GLU A 33 -1.69 -4.39 -1.57
N GLY A 34 -0.67 -3.66 -2.03
CA GLY A 34 0.73 -3.92 -1.67
C GLY A 34 1.09 -3.60 -0.22
N PHE A 35 0.36 -2.68 0.43
CA PHE A 35 0.59 -2.29 1.82
C PHE A 35 -0.50 -2.77 2.79
N CYS A 36 -1.66 -3.15 2.25
CA CYS A 36 -2.82 -3.57 3.01
C CYS A 36 -3.14 -5.02 2.65
N GLU A 37 -2.79 -5.95 3.55
CA GLU A 37 -3.05 -7.40 3.41
C GLU A 37 -4.54 -7.69 3.23
N THR A 38 -5.40 -6.82 3.77
CA THR A 38 -6.83 -6.76 3.46
C THR A 38 -7.27 -5.29 3.32
N LYS A 39 -8.42 -5.03 2.68
CA LYS A 39 -9.03 -3.70 2.58
C LYS A 39 -9.30 -3.02 3.95
N LEU A 40 -9.11 -3.75 5.05
CA LEU A 40 -9.42 -3.30 6.41
C LEU A 40 -8.17 -3.09 7.27
N THR A 41 -6.99 -3.56 6.85
CA THR A 41 -5.79 -3.55 7.69
C THR A 41 -4.52 -3.33 6.87
N CYS A 42 -3.95 -2.13 6.98
CA CYS A 42 -2.62 -1.82 6.46
C CYS A 42 -1.59 -1.91 7.58
N ARG A 43 -0.44 -2.52 7.29
CA ARG A 43 0.62 -2.68 8.27
C ARG A 43 1.31 -1.35 8.53
N LEU A 44 1.50 -1.01 9.81
CA LEU A 44 2.30 0.16 10.20
C LEU A 44 3.78 -0.18 10.32
N PHE A 45 4.13 -1.45 10.53
CA PHE A 45 5.51 -1.89 10.76
C PHE A 45 5.89 -3.11 9.92
N THR A 46 7.17 -3.22 9.60
CA THR A 46 7.80 -4.44 9.05
C THR A 46 7.84 -5.56 10.10
N ASP A 47 8.23 -6.77 9.71
CA ASP A 47 8.36 -7.89 10.65
C ASP A 47 9.52 -7.67 11.65
N GLU A 48 10.50 -6.87 11.24
CA GLU A 48 11.65 -6.40 11.98
C GLU A 48 11.32 -5.23 12.92
N GLY A 49 10.13 -4.64 12.80
CA GLY A 49 9.66 -3.56 13.67
C GLY A 49 10.01 -2.15 13.18
N GLU A 50 10.40 -1.98 11.92
CA GLU A 50 10.62 -0.67 11.31
C GLU A 50 9.29 -0.04 10.92
N LEU A 51 9.12 1.27 11.18
CA LEU A 51 7.91 1.99 10.82
C LEU A 51 7.82 2.16 9.30
N ILE A 52 6.71 1.76 8.69
CA ILE A 52 6.41 1.87 7.25
C ILE A 52 5.77 3.23 6.93
N SER A 53 4.85 3.69 7.77
CA SER A 53 4.12 4.94 7.58
C SER A 53 3.84 5.63 8.91
N TYR A 54 3.87 6.96 8.93
CA TYR A 54 3.62 7.76 10.13
C TYR A 54 2.14 7.76 10.53
N ASP A 55 1.26 7.89 9.55
CA ASP A 55 -0.17 8.12 9.72
C ASP A 55 -1.04 7.32 8.74
N GLY A 56 -0.39 6.51 7.91
CA GLY A 56 -1.04 5.72 6.89
C GLY A 56 -1.13 6.26 5.50
N SER A 57 -0.78 7.52 5.33
CA SER A 57 -0.76 8.21 4.05
C SER A 57 0.68 8.62 3.71
N HIS A 58 1.47 9.00 4.70
CA HIS A 58 2.86 9.41 4.56
C HIS A 58 3.79 8.25 4.92
N VAL A 59 4.48 7.70 3.93
CA VAL A 59 5.48 6.65 4.13
C VAL A 59 6.78 7.19 4.72
N THR A 60 7.46 6.38 5.52
CA THR A 60 8.84 6.64 5.97
C THR A 60 9.83 6.35 4.84
N GLU A 61 11.13 6.54 5.07
CA GLU A 61 12.18 6.11 4.13
C GLU A 61 12.13 4.59 3.85
N VAL A 62 11.91 3.79 4.89
CA VAL A 62 11.73 2.33 4.77
C VAL A 62 10.48 2.02 3.94
N GLY A 63 9.36 2.69 4.24
CA GLY A 63 8.12 2.55 3.49
C GLY A 63 8.25 2.96 2.01
N ALA A 64 8.95 4.06 1.72
CA ALA A 64 9.23 4.52 0.37
C ALA A 64 10.12 3.54 -0.40
N SER A 65 11.09 2.92 0.27
CA SER A 65 11.92 1.86 -0.33
C SER A 65 11.10 0.61 -0.68
N ILE A 66 10.16 0.22 0.19
CA ILE A 66 9.20 -0.86 -0.10
C ILE A 66 8.30 -0.48 -1.29
N TYR A 67 7.78 0.75 -1.29
CA TYR A 67 6.93 1.29 -2.35
C TYR A 67 7.63 1.27 -3.71
N GLY A 68 8.88 1.74 -3.77
CA GLY A 68 9.67 1.74 -4.99
C GLY A 68 9.92 0.34 -5.53
N ARG A 69 10.23 -0.63 -4.66
CA ARG A 69 10.37 -2.04 -5.05
C ARG A 69 9.07 -2.63 -5.59
N LEU A 70 7.93 -2.29 -4.98
CA LEU A 70 6.61 -2.69 -5.48
C LEU A 70 6.40 -2.14 -6.89
N ILE A 71 6.57 -0.84 -7.12
CA ILE A 71 6.42 -0.26 -8.46
C ILE A 71 7.38 -0.90 -9.46
N ALA A 72 8.64 -1.10 -9.08
CA ALA A 72 9.63 -1.72 -9.96
C ALA A 72 9.21 -3.13 -10.42
N SER A 73 8.52 -3.92 -9.59
CA SER A 73 8.03 -5.25 -9.98
C SER A 73 6.89 -5.21 -11.02
N TYR A 74 6.28 -4.05 -11.26
CA TYR A 74 5.27 -3.85 -12.32
C TYR A 74 5.83 -3.16 -13.57
N ILE A 75 7.05 -2.60 -13.50
CA ILE A 75 7.66 -1.82 -14.59
C ILE A 75 8.85 -2.56 -15.25
N GLY A 76 9.35 -3.64 -14.64
CA GLY A 76 10.45 -4.45 -15.18
C GLY A 76 10.00 -5.57 -16.14
N ASP A 77 10.64 -5.59 -17.32
CA ASP A 77 10.64 -6.53 -18.47
C ASP A 77 9.67 -7.74 -18.48
#